data_AF-A0A848EAE1-F1
#
_entry.id   AF-A0A848EAE1-F1
#
_cell.length_a   1.000
_cell.length_b   1.000
_cell.length_c   1.000
_cell.angle_alpha   90.00
_cell.angle_beta   90.00
_cell.angle_gamma   90.00
#
_symmetry.space_group_name_H-M   'P 1'
#
loop_
_entity.id
_entity.type
_entity.pdbx_description
1 polymer ?
#
loop_
_entity_poly.entity_id
_entity_poly.type
_entity_poly.pdbx_seq_one_letter_code
_entity_poly.pdbx_strand_id
1 'polypeptide(L)'
;MRASLLLSLALALPAAAQPPPVCSPAREGQVACMGGTLCACRFERGGQLTGRPDRFAWDCSALRPPCPPDPTIQPAQPWGPPAGVWVAPGAAPPPR
;
A
#
# COMPACT_ATOMS: atom_id res chain seq x y z
N MET A 1 3.39 33.20 22.00
CA MET A 1 3.48 31.77 22.36
C MET A 1 2.22 30.99 22.01
N ARG A 2 1.00 31.44 22.38
CA ARG A 2 -0.27 30.78 22.01
C ARG A 2 -0.56 30.75 20.50
N ALA A 3 -0.23 31.81 19.77
CA ALA A 3 -0.44 31.89 18.31
C ALA A 3 0.38 30.86 17.52
N SER A 4 1.55 30.47 18.03
CA SER A 4 2.45 29.50 17.38
C SER A 4 1.92 28.06 17.46
N LEU A 5 1.12 27.74 18.48
CA LEU A 5 0.52 26.41 18.67
C LEU A 5 -0.63 26.15 17.69
N LEU A 6 -1.36 27.20 17.30
CA LEU A 6 -2.46 27.12 16.32
C LEU A 6 -1.93 26.89 14.90
N LEU A 7 -0.77 27.46 14.57
CA LEU A 7 -0.18 27.34 13.23
C LEU A 7 0.36 25.92 12.95
N SER A 8 0.82 25.22 13.98
CA SER A 8 1.35 23.85 13.85
C SER A 8 0.24 22.81 13.71
N LEU A 9 -0.95 23.07 14.28
CA LEU A 9 -2.09 22.17 14.17
C LEU A 9 -2.73 22.21 12.77
N ALA A 10 -2.56 23.29 12.01
CA ALA A 10 -3.11 23.46 10.68
C ALA A 10 -2.39 22.67 9.57
N LEU A 11 -1.16 22.18 9.81
CA LEU A 11 -0.40 21.39 8.82
C LEU A 11 -0.63 19.87 8.93
N ALA A 12 -1.43 19.40 9.88
CA ALA A 12 -1.80 17.98 9.99
C ALA A 12 -2.93 17.63 9.01
N LEU A 13 -2.67 17.75 7.71
CA LEU A 13 -3.57 17.24 6.68
C LEU A 13 -3.47 15.71 6.64
N PRO A 14 -4.60 14.97 6.71
CA PRO A 14 -4.57 13.53 6.57
C PRO A 14 -4.08 13.21 5.16
N ALA A 15 -3.13 12.30 5.04
CA ALA A 15 -2.69 11.77 3.75
C ALA A 15 -3.85 10.98 3.13
N ALA A 16 -4.64 11.64 2.29
CA ALA A 16 -5.71 10.99 1.54
C ALA A 16 -5.06 10.00 0.55
N ALA A 17 -5.47 8.74 0.63
CA ALA A 17 -5.09 7.73 -0.35
C ALA A 17 -5.46 8.21 -1.76
N GLN A 18 -4.46 8.31 -2.64
CA GLN A 18 -4.67 8.73 -4.03
C GLN A 18 -5.63 7.73 -4.71
N PRO A 19 -6.65 8.20 -5.45
CA PRO A 19 -7.53 7.29 -6.16
C PRO A 19 -6.71 6.45 -7.15
N PRO A 20 -7.02 5.16 -7.31
CA PRO A 20 -6.28 4.31 -8.22
C PRO A 20 -6.34 4.90 -9.64
N PRO A 21 -5.24 4.82 -10.39
CA PRO A 21 -5.19 5.35 -11.75
C PRO A 21 -6.29 4.73 -12.61
N VAL A 22 -7.04 5.55 -13.36
CA VAL A 22 -8.04 5.04 -14.33
C VAL A 22 -7.33 4.17 -15.38
N CYS A 23 -7.80 2.94 -15.61
CA CYS A 23 -7.35 2.10 -16.71
C CYS A 23 -7.96 2.64 -18.01
N SER A 24 -7.11 3.07 -18.93
CA SER A 24 -7.48 3.70 -20.20
C SER A 24 -6.65 3.09 -21.33
N PRO A 25 -6.98 3.35 -22.61
CA PRO A 25 -6.19 2.82 -23.73
C PRO A 25 -4.70 3.19 -23.64
N ALA A 26 -4.38 4.40 -23.17
CA ALA A 26 -3.01 4.86 -22.99
C ALA A 26 -2.23 4.08 -21.90
N ARG A 27 -2.94 3.32 -21.06
CA ARG A 27 -2.37 2.50 -19.98
C ARG A 27 -2.48 1.01 -20.24
N GLU A 28 -2.94 0.60 -21.42
CA GLU A 28 -3.00 -0.82 -21.77
C GLU A 28 -1.63 -1.49 -21.60
N GLY A 29 -1.62 -2.65 -20.95
CA GLY A 29 -0.40 -3.40 -20.64
C GLY A 29 0.36 -2.92 -19.41
N GLN A 30 0.02 -1.76 -18.82
CA GLN A 30 0.66 -1.31 -17.57
C GLN A 30 0.18 -2.12 -16.38
N VAL A 31 1.03 -2.20 -15.35
CA VAL A 31 0.75 -2.88 -14.08
C VAL A 31 0.70 -1.89 -12.92
N ALA A 32 -0.17 -2.16 -11.95
CA ALA A 32 -0.30 -1.37 -10.73
C ALA A 32 -0.62 -2.28 -9.54
N CYS A 33 0.02 -2.01 -8.39
CA CYS A 33 -0.30 -2.71 -7.15
C CYS A 33 -1.61 -2.15 -6.56
N MET A 34 -2.63 -3.00 -6.42
CA MET A 34 -3.90 -2.64 -5.81
C MET A 34 -4.36 -3.76 -4.88
N GLY A 35 -4.60 -3.43 -3.60
CA GLY A 35 -5.04 -4.41 -2.61
C GLY A 35 -4.06 -5.56 -2.37
N GLY A 36 -2.76 -5.36 -2.58
CA GLY A 36 -1.74 -6.41 -2.45
C GLY A 36 -1.59 -7.32 -3.67
N THR A 37 -2.35 -7.09 -4.74
CA THR A 37 -2.26 -7.83 -6.00
C THR A 37 -1.67 -6.96 -7.11
N LEU A 38 -0.77 -7.53 -7.91
CA LEU A 38 -0.21 -6.86 -9.08
C LEU A 38 -1.20 -6.94 -10.25
N CYS A 39 -2.09 -5.95 -10.34
CA CYS A 39 -3.10 -5.91 -11.39
C CYS A 39 -2.52 -5.36 -12.69
N ALA A 40 -3.08 -5.75 -13.85
CA ALA A 40 -2.72 -5.11 -15.12
C ALA A 40 -3.94 -4.57 -15.86
N CYS A 41 -3.73 -3.46 -16.56
CA CYS A 41 -4.76 -2.79 -17.34
C CYS A 41 -4.90 -3.49 -18.69
N ARG A 42 -6.09 -4.00 -19.00
CA ARG A 42 -6.39 -4.69 -20.24
C ARG A 42 -7.71 -4.22 -20.83
N PHE A 43 -7.86 -4.38 -22.15
CA PHE A 43 -9.17 -4.33 -22.77
C PHE A 43 -10.00 -5.55 -22.38
N GLU A 44 -11.20 -5.31 -21.86
CA GLU A 44 -12.17 -6.33 -21.53
C GLU A 44 -13.35 -6.22 -22.49
N ARG A 45 -13.55 -7.27 -23.30
CA ARG A 45 -14.73 -7.33 -24.15
C ARG A 45 -15.98 -7.45 -23.30
N GLY A 46 -16.93 -6.58 -23.59
CA GLY A 46 -18.28 -6.63 -23.10
C GLY A 46 -19.02 -7.85 -23.60
N GLY A 47 -20.26 -7.98 -23.14
CA GLY A 47 -21.12 -9.08 -23.52
C GLY A 47 -22.58 -8.67 -23.46
N GLN A 48 -23.29 -8.88 -24.56
CA GLN A 48 -24.71 -8.54 -24.70
C GLN A 48 -25.59 -9.22 -23.65
N LEU A 49 -25.28 -10.48 -23.31
CA LEU A 49 -25.95 -11.24 -22.25
C LEU A 49 -25.84 -10.59 -20.86
N THR A 50 -24.74 -9.88 -20.60
CA THR A 50 -24.47 -9.24 -19.31
C THR A 50 -24.79 -7.74 -19.31
N GLY A 51 -25.20 -7.18 -20.45
CA GLY A 51 -25.39 -5.75 -20.64
C GLY A 51 -24.14 -4.90 -20.41
N ARG A 52 -22.95 -5.52 -20.46
CA ARG A 52 -21.69 -4.88 -20.08
C ARG A 52 -20.98 -4.38 -21.34
N PRO A 53 -20.60 -3.09 -21.40
CA PRO A 53 -19.89 -2.55 -22.55
C PRO A 53 -18.42 -2.97 -22.56
N ASP A 54 -17.84 -2.91 -23.75
CA ASP A 54 -16.40 -2.95 -23.97
C ASP A 54 -15.72 -1.82 -23.18
N ARG A 55 -14.65 -2.14 -22.45
CA ARG A 55 -13.92 -1.14 -21.66
C ARG A 55 -12.52 -1.59 -21.32
N PHE A 56 -11.67 -0.62 -20.99
CA PHE A 56 -10.40 -0.88 -20.33
C PHE A 56 -10.64 -1.06 -18.83
N ALA A 57 -10.19 -2.18 -18.26
CA ALA A 57 -10.37 -2.50 -16.85
C ALA A 57 -9.09 -3.10 -16.25
N TRP A 58 -8.90 -2.86 -14.96
CA TRP A 58 -7.85 -3.51 -14.19
C TRP A 58 -8.22 -4.96 -13.93
N ASP A 59 -7.37 -5.88 -14.40
CA ASP A 59 -7.46 -7.28 -14.02
C ASP A 59 -6.63 -7.53 -12.76
N CYS A 60 -7.34 -7.74 -11.66
CA CYS A 60 -6.81 -8.19 -10.37
C CYS A 60 -7.27 -9.64 -10.07
N SER A 61 -7.37 -10.48 -11.09
CA SER A 61 -7.87 -11.86 -10.93
C SER A 61 -6.96 -12.67 -9.99
N ALA A 62 -7.46 -13.77 -9.42
CA ALA A 62 -6.68 -14.63 -8.53
C ALA A 62 -5.42 -15.24 -9.16
N LEU A 63 -5.31 -15.19 -10.49
CA LEU A 63 -4.11 -15.62 -11.24
C LEU A 63 -3.00 -14.56 -11.26
N ARG A 64 -3.28 -13.33 -10.82
CA ARG A 64 -2.28 -12.27 -10.70
C ARG A 64 -1.38 -12.53 -9.50
N PRO A 65 -0.06 -12.29 -9.62
CA PRO A 65 0.85 -12.44 -8.50
C PRO A 65 0.60 -11.34 -7.44
N PRO A 66 1.09 -11.54 -6.20
CA PRO A 66 1.11 -10.49 -5.21
C PRO A 66 2.03 -9.34 -5.65
N CYS A 67 1.84 -8.17 -5.04
CA CYS A 67 2.74 -7.04 -5.23
C CYS A 67 4.16 -7.36 -4.75
N PRO A 68 5.20 -6.74 -5.33
CA PRO A 68 6.55 -6.84 -4.79
C PRO A 68 6.58 -6.34 -3.33
N PRO A 69 7.41 -6.95 -2.47
CA PRO A 69 7.58 -6.52 -1.10
C PRO A 69 8.08 -5.08 -1.06
N ASP A 70 7.54 -4.29 -0.12
CA ASP A 70 7.99 -2.92 0.07
C ASP A 70 9.44 -2.93 0.58
N PRO A 71 10.40 -2.34 -0.15
CA PRO A 71 11.81 -2.36 0.25
C PRO A 71 12.09 -1.54 1.52
N THR A 72 11.15 -0.68 1.94
CA THR A 72 11.23 0.11 3.17
C THR A 72 10.69 -0.63 4.39
N ILE A 73 10.01 -1.76 4.19
CA ILE A 73 9.59 -2.65 5.27
C ILE A 73 10.64 -3.75 5.41
N GLN A 74 11.55 -3.60 6.38
CA GLN A 74 12.41 -4.70 6.80
C GLN A 74 11.54 -5.83 7.37
N PRO A 75 11.64 -7.06 6.83
CA PRO A 75 11.01 -8.21 7.45
C PRO A 75 11.49 -8.33 8.90
N ALA A 76 10.55 -8.53 9.83
CA ALA A 76 10.89 -8.81 11.22
C ALA A 76 11.87 -10.00 11.26
N GLN A 77 13.04 -9.79 11.86
CA GLN A 77 14.03 -10.85 11.98
C GLN A 77 13.44 -11.97 12.87
N PRO A 78 13.52 -13.26 12.48
CA PRO A 78 12.90 -14.36 13.23
C PRO A 78 13.41 -14.53 14.67
N TRP A 79 14.57 -13.93 14.98
CA TRP A 79 15.25 -13.99 16.28
C TRP A 79 15.41 -12.61 16.93
N GLY A 80 14.65 -11.60 16.48
CA GLY A 80 14.65 -10.28 17.11
C GLY A 80 13.79 -10.26 18.38
N PRO A 81 14.13 -9.44 19.39
CA PRO A 81 13.20 -9.16 20.49
C PRO A 81 11.89 -8.59 19.91
N PRO A 82 10.73 -8.84 20.53
CA PRO A 82 9.46 -8.31 20.06
C PRO A 82 9.55 -6.79 19.92
N ALA A 83 9.00 -6.26 18.83
CA ALA A 83 8.97 -4.83 18.57
C ALA A 83 8.42 -4.09 19.80
N GLY A 84 9.26 -3.29 20.46
CA GLY A 84 8.92 -2.56 21.69
C GLY A 84 9.82 -2.85 22.89
N VAL A 85 10.64 -3.90 22.89
CA VAL A 85 11.60 -4.17 23.97
C VAL A 85 13.01 -3.75 23.56
N TRP A 86 13.37 -2.51 23.88
CA TRP A 86 14.75 -2.02 23.78
C TRP A 86 15.48 -2.29 25.09
N VAL A 87 16.37 -3.28 25.12
CA VAL A 87 17.32 -3.43 26.23
C VAL A 87 18.54 -2.57 25.91
N ALA A 88 18.79 -1.54 26.71
CA ALA A 88 20.00 -0.74 26.58
C ALA A 88 21.22 -1.65 26.78
N PRO A 89 22.24 -1.64 25.89
CA PRO A 89 23.47 -2.39 26.12
C PRO A 89 24.14 -1.87 27.40
N GLY A 90 24.28 -2.73 28.41
CA GLY A 90 24.91 -2.41 29.69
C GLY A 90 23.99 -2.44 30.92
N ALA A 91 22.72 -2.81 30.79
CA ALA A 91 21.86 -3.03 31.95
C ALA A 91 22.32 -4.28 32.73
N ALA A 92 22.98 -4.08 33.87
CA ALA A 92 23.31 -5.15 34.79
C ALA A 92 22.02 -5.80 35.34
N PRO A 93 21.94 -7.14 35.46
CA PRO A 93 20.76 -7.79 36.03
C PRO A 93 20.56 -7.37 37.49
N PRO A 94 19.29 -7.29 37.97
CA PRO A 94 19.02 -6.96 39.36
C PRO A 94 19.54 -8.06 40.29
N PRO A 95 20.08 -7.72 41.48
CA PRO A 95 20.50 -8.72 42.46
C PRO A 95 19.29 -9.53 42.95
N ARG A 96 19.50 -10.84 43.17
CA ARG A 96 18.51 -11.78 43.72
C ARG A 96 18.08 -11.41 45.14
#